data_AF-A0A485CGQ8-F1
#
_entry.id   AF-A0A485CGQ8-F1
#
_cell.length_a   1.000
_cell.length_b   1.000
_cell.length_c   1.000
_cell.angle_alpha   90.00
_cell.angle_beta   90.00
_cell.angle_gamma   90.00
#
_symmetry.space_group_name_H-M   'P 1'
#
loop_
_entity.id
_entity.type
_entity.pdbx_description
1 polymer ?
#
loop_
_entity_poly.entity_id
_entity_poly.type
_entity_poly.pdbx_seq_one_letter_code
_entity_poly.pdbx_strand_id
1 'polypeptide(L)'
;MYHTLGQRKGLGIGGTKEGSEDPWYVVDKDVENNILVVAQGHDHPRLMSRGLIAQQLHWVDREPVKGTLRCTVKTRYRQTEYSVHRESAG
;
A
#
# COMPACT_ATOMS: atom_id res chain seq x y z
N MET A 1 17.54 0.25 -2.26
CA MET A 1 16.18 0.72 -1.91
C MET A 1 15.79 0.07 -0.58
N TYR A 2 15.86 0.79 0.55
CA TYR A 2 15.75 0.23 1.91
C TYR A 2 14.39 0.41 2.60
N HIS A 3 13.45 1.08 1.94
CA HIS A 3 12.16 1.46 2.52
C HIS A 3 10.97 0.98 1.68
N THR A 4 9.94 0.53 2.38
CA THR A 4 8.65 0.07 1.82
C THR A 4 7.52 0.95 2.34
N LEU A 5 6.48 1.19 1.53
CA LEU A 5 5.28 1.91 1.98
C LEU A 5 4.68 1.28 3.25
N GLY A 6 4.30 2.11 4.21
CA GLY A 6 3.83 1.71 5.54
C GLY A 6 4.93 1.28 6.50
N GLN A 7 6.21 1.42 6.15
CA GLN A 7 7.31 1.12 7.06
C GLN A 7 7.40 2.17 8.18
N ARG A 8 7.44 1.69 9.42
CA ARG A 8 7.68 2.51 10.63
C ARG A 8 9.14 2.46 11.11
N LYS A 9 9.71 1.26 11.18
CA LYS A 9 11.05 1.04 11.76
C LYS A 9 12.15 1.56 10.83
N GLY A 10 13.26 1.99 11.43
CA GLY A 10 14.45 2.42 10.69
C GLY A 10 14.39 3.82 10.09
N LEU A 11 13.41 4.65 10.49
CA LEU A 11 13.32 6.07 10.09
C LEU A 11 14.15 6.99 11.00
N GLY A 12 14.37 6.62 12.26
CA GLY A 12 15.18 7.42 13.20
C GLY A 12 14.56 8.78 13.58
N ILE A 13 13.26 8.98 13.35
CA ILE A 13 12.57 10.24 13.61
C ILE A 13 11.88 10.18 14.98
N GLY A 14 12.24 11.11 15.87
CA GLY A 14 11.60 11.31 17.17
C GLY A 14 10.42 12.31 17.12
N GLY A 15 9.92 12.71 18.29
CA GLY A 15 8.88 13.74 18.38
C GLY A 15 9.34 15.09 17.84
N THR A 16 8.44 15.84 17.20
CA THR A 16 8.70 17.18 16.69
C THR A 16 7.77 18.18 17.39
N LYS A 17 8.14 19.47 17.41
CA LYS A 17 7.35 20.52 18.10
C LYS A 17 5.92 20.66 17.56
N GLU A 18 5.73 20.39 16.27
CA GLU A 18 4.46 20.56 15.55
C GLU A 18 3.79 19.21 15.22
N GLY A 19 4.48 18.10 15.47
CA GLY A 19 3.99 16.76 15.20
C GLY A 19 3.14 16.19 16.33
N SER A 20 2.35 15.17 16.03
CA SER A 20 1.68 14.38 17.07
C SER A 20 2.68 13.46 17.79
N GLU A 21 2.21 12.73 18.79
CA GLU A 21 2.99 11.64 19.42
C GLU A 21 2.93 10.34 18.60
N ASP A 22 2.23 10.35 17.47
CA ASP A 22 2.08 9.15 16.64
C ASP A 22 3.39 8.77 15.94
N PRO A 23 3.62 7.47 15.70
CA PRO A 23 4.77 7.02 14.94
C PRO A 23 4.77 7.55 13.51
N TRP A 24 5.97 7.73 12.97
CA TRP A 24 6.21 8.03 11.56
C TRP A 24 6.13 6.77 10.69
N TYR A 25 5.55 6.94 9.50
CA TYR A 25 5.44 5.91 8.48
C TYR A 25 5.88 6.45 7.12
N VAL A 26 6.48 5.60 6.29
CA VAL A 26 6.74 5.90 4.88
C VAL A 26 5.42 5.92 4.12
N VAL A 27 5.05 7.06 3.55
CA VAL A 27 3.77 7.24 2.83
C VAL A 27 3.96 7.40 1.32
N ASP A 28 5.16 7.76 0.87
CA ASP A 28 5.46 7.88 -0.56
C ASP A 28 6.95 7.79 -0.84
N LYS A 29 7.31 7.56 -2.10
CA LYS A 29 8.69 7.47 -2.59
C LYS A 29 8.81 8.17 -3.92
N ASP A 30 9.50 9.30 -3.93
CA ASP A 30 9.94 9.95 -5.14
C ASP A 30 11.33 9.43 -5.48
N VAL A 31 11.37 8.48 -6.42
CA VAL A 31 12.60 7.80 -6.83
C VAL A 31 13.48 8.71 -7.67
N GLU A 32 12.89 9.59 -8.48
CA GLU A 32 13.61 10.48 -9.38
C GLU A 32 14.43 11.51 -8.60
N ASN A 33 13.83 12.08 -7.55
CA ASN A 33 14.49 13.08 -6.70
C ASN A 33 15.16 12.50 -5.46
N ASN A 34 15.10 11.16 -5.27
CA ASN A 34 15.59 10.47 -4.07
C ASN A 34 15.00 11.02 -2.76
N ILE A 35 13.68 11.29 -2.76
CA ILE A 35 12.94 11.81 -1.60
C ILE A 35 12.06 10.70 -1.01
N LEU A 36 12.21 10.48 0.30
CA LEU A 36 11.34 9.62 1.08
C LEU A 36 10.30 10.47 1.81
N VAL A 37 9.02 10.30 1.47
CA VAL A 37 7.93 11.05 2.12
C VAL A 37 7.41 10.26 3.30
N VAL A 38 7.32 10.91 4.45
CA VAL A 38 6.86 10.32 5.71
C VAL A 38 5.72 11.14 6.31
N ALA A 39 4.84 10.48 7.05
CA ALA A 39 3.78 11.14 7.82
C ALA A 39 3.52 10.41 9.14
N GLN A 40 2.86 11.09 10.08
CA GLN A 40 2.51 10.53 11.37
C GLN A 40 1.12 9.89 11.34
N GLY A 41 0.96 8.81 12.11
CA GLY A 41 -0.31 8.09 12.26
C GLY A 41 -0.46 6.92 11.30
N HIS A 42 -0.97 5.79 11.81
CA HIS A 42 -1.21 4.59 11.00
C HIS A 42 -2.33 4.80 9.98
N ASP A 43 -3.33 5.59 10.37
CA ASP A 43 -4.52 5.89 9.56
C ASP A 43 -4.36 7.14 8.68
N HIS A 44 -3.12 7.61 8.49
CA HIS A 44 -2.86 8.79 7.68
C HIS A 44 -3.45 8.59 6.26
N PRO A 45 -4.22 9.55 5.71
CA PRO A 45 -4.94 9.36 4.44
C PRO A 45 -4.04 8.92 3.27
N ARG A 46 -2.79 9.40 3.25
CA ARG A 46 -1.78 9.04 2.23
C ARG A 46 -1.26 7.60 2.31
N LEU A 47 -1.51 6.87 3.41
CA LEU A 47 -1.28 5.42 3.50
C LEU A 47 -2.44 4.59 2.97
N MET A 48 -3.61 5.20 2.80
CA MET A 48 -4.83 4.51 2.39
C MET A 48 -4.97 4.54 0.86
N SER A 49 -5.59 3.52 0.31
CA SER A 49 -5.85 3.41 -1.13
C SER A 49 -7.21 2.77 -1.36
N ARG A 50 -7.90 3.19 -2.43
CA ARG A 50 -9.22 2.67 -2.79
C ARG A 50 -9.18 1.43 -3.69
N GLY A 51 -8.01 1.11 -4.23
CA GLY A 51 -7.79 0.00 -5.14
C GLY A 51 -6.33 -0.05 -5.59
N LEU A 52 -6.05 -0.98 -6.49
CA LEU A 52 -4.74 -1.14 -7.11
C LEU A 52 -4.91 -1.66 -8.54
N ILE A 53 -3.87 -1.49 -9.35
CA ILE A 53 -3.75 -2.14 -10.65
C ILE A 53 -2.76 -3.29 -10.48
N ALA A 54 -3.21 -4.51 -10.74
CA ALA A 54 -2.37 -5.70 -10.73
C ALA A 54 -1.98 -6.10 -12.14
N GLN A 55 -0.71 -6.43 -12.34
CA GLN A 55 -0.15 -6.96 -13.57
C GLN A 55 0.52 -8.31 -13.26
N GLN A 56 0.96 -9.05 -14.30
CA GLN A 56 1.59 -10.37 -14.15
C GLN A 56 0.68 -11.36 -13.39
N LEU A 57 -0.57 -11.46 -13.84
CA LEU A 57 -1.59 -12.27 -13.19
C LEU A 57 -1.31 -13.77 -13.40
N HIS A 58 -1.41 -14.53 -12.32
CA HIS A 58 -1.35 -15.98 -12.33
C HIS A 58 -2.68 -16.55 -11.81
N TRP A 59 -3.36 -17.33 -12.66
CA TRP A 59 -4.62 -18.00 -12.33
C TRP A 59 -4.36 -19.48 -12.06
N VAL A 60 -4.97 -20.02 -10.99
CA VAL A 60 -4.74 -21.42 -10.57
C VAL A 60 -5.24 -22.42 -11.60
N ASP A 61 -6.39 -22.14 -12.21
CA ASP A 61 -6.99 -22.93 -13.30
C ASP A 61 -6.42 -22.57 -14.68
N ARG A 62 -5.49 -21.61 -14.75
CA ARG A 62 -4.86 -21.08 -15.96
C ARG A 62 -5.81 -20.36 -16.92
N GLU A 63 -7.03 -20.07 -16.48
CA GLU A 63 -8.04 -19.38 -17.28
C GLU A 63 -8.16 -17.90 -16.86
N PRO A 64 -7.92 -16.94 -17.76
CA PRO A 64 -8.07 -15.54 -17.44
C PRO A 64 -9.53 -15.18 -17.11
N VAL A 65 -9.74 -14.51 -15.97
CA VAL A 65 -11.05 -13.96 -15.63
C VAL A 65 -11.39 -12.81 -16.58
N LYS A 66 -12.45 -13.00 -17.38
CA LYS A 66 -13.02 -11.99 -18.27
C LYS A 66 -14.06 -11.16 -17.53
N GLY A 67 -14.13 -9.86 -17.83
CA GLY A 67 -15.11 -8.96 -17.24
C GLY A 67 -14.88 -8.69 -15.75
N THR A 68 -15.96 -8.34 -15.06
CA THR A 68 -15.95 -7.97 -13.65
C THR A 68 -16.15 -9.19 -12.74
N LEU A 69 -15.36 -9.28 -11.68
CA LEU A 69 -15.44 -10.34 -10.67
C LEU A 69 -15.56 -9.73 -9.28
N ARG A 70 -16.54 -10.18 -8.48
CA ARG A 70 -16.58 -9.90 -7.04
C ARG A 70 -15.77 -10.96 -6.31
N CYS A 71 -14.73 -10.56 -5.60
CA CYS A 71 -13.86 -11.48 -4.87
C CYS A 71 -13.29 -10.83 -3.60
N THR A 72 -12.51 -11.60 -2.85
CA THR A 72 -11.67 -11.07 -1.79
C THR A 72 -10.21 -11.00 -2.22
N VAL A 73 -9.47 -10.02 -1.67
CA VAL A 73 -8.05 -9.82 -1.97
C VAL A 73 -7.24 -9.64 -0.68
N LYS A 74 -6.00 -10.14 -0.70
CA LYS A 74 -4.93 -9.80 0.25
C LYS A 74 -3.82 -9.11 -0.52
N THR A 75 -3.34 -7.97 -0.02
CA THR A 75 -2.17 -7.28 -0.60
C THR A 75 -0.86 -7.67 0.08
N ARG A 76 -0.94 -8.30 1.27
CA ARG A 76 0.19 -8.86 2.01
C ARG A 76 -0.14 -10.22 2.60
N TYR A 77 0.90 -11.02 2.81
CA TYR A 77 0.78 -12.30 3.52
C TYR A 77 0.19 -12.09 4.92
N ARG A 78 -0.75 -12.95 5.32
CA ARG A 78 -1.48 -12.92 6.61
C ARG A 78 -2.37 -11.69 6.86
N GLN A 79 -2.59 -10.84 5.86
CA GLN A 79 -3.59 -9.78 5.96
C GLN A 79 -5.00 -10.37 6.00
N THR A 80 -5.90 -9.73 6.73
CA THR A 80 -7.35 -9.97 6.61
C THR A 80 -7.81 -9.68 5.19
N GLU A 81 -8.81 -10.42 4.73
CA GLU A 81 -9.36 -10.28 3.39
C GLU A 81 -10.23 -9.04 3.25
N TYR A 82 -10.14 -8.38 2.08
CA TYR A 82 -11.01 -7.26 1.73
C TYR A 82 -11.87 -7.63 0.54
N SER A 83 -13.17 -7.39 0.64
CA SER A 83 -14.12 -7.53 -0.47
C SER A 83 -13.89 -6.45 -1.52
N VAL A 84 -13.72 -6.85 -2.78
CA VAL A 84 -13.44 -5.94 -3.90
C VAL A 84 -14.21 -6.34 -5.16
N HIS A 85 -14.26 -5.40 -6.10
CA HIS A 85 -14.64 -5.65 -7.49
C HIS A 85 -13.38 -5.57 -8.35
N ARG A 86 -13.01 -6.69 -9.00
CA ARG A 86 -11.96 -6.72 -10.02
C ARG A 86 -12.60 -6.40 -11.36
N GLU A 87 -12.01 -5.48 -12.10
CA GLU A 87 -12.34 -5.22 -13.49
C GLU A 87 -11.13 -5.57 -14.37
N SER A 88 -11.38 -5.96 -15.62
CA SER A 88 -10.30 -6.15 -16.58
C SER A 88 -9.85 -4.77 -17.07
N ALA A 89 -8.56 -4.47 -16.98
CA ALA A 89 -8.02 -3.27 -17.62
C ALA A 89 -8.24 -3.41 -19.15
N GLY A 90 -8.81 -2.37 -19.76
CA GLY A 90 -9.04 -2.31 -21.21
C GLY A 90 -7.75 -2.26 -22.02
#